data_AF-A0A4S2AU19-F1
#
_entry.id   AF-A0A4S2AU19-F1
#
_cell.length_a   1.000
_cell.length_b   1.000
_cell.length_c   1.000
_cell.angle_alpha   90.00
_cell.angle_beta   90.00
_cell.angle_gamma   90.00
#
_symmetry.space_group_name_H-M   'P 1'
#
loop_
_entity.id
_entity.type
_entity.pdbx_description
1 polymer ?
#
loop_
_entity_poly.entity_id
_entity_poly.type
_entity_poly.pdbx_seq_one_letter_code
_entity_poly.pdbx_strand_id
1 'polypeptide(L)'
;MTSQTSAYAPAQPEIPSQQVNPNQTSTDAIHSQPAQTFQTPPVAPSYQVPTSTKRNNTLIIGIAIGAIALVGLIAGYFIWYVPYAKDRDALRTYVVANNVFLRSSKVAGVEYNILSKVPYGSELITYSKDTEWAEIKVNGVEGFVASPYLLEWNDFKLLNDVWGSADTKEYIESSKCRLAILDYCKRNQLTTGNDGWQLYTLQKNVKPNNVLFPRLNNGYEKFTEFAFILKNNATQERRFAIYSFDEETEQPIFLYEENAPEDGQIKNVKYNNGRNEYSVTYTGNNAVAQSKETYTQQQNQNTVKEIPYVPVVEAEAEKLVIAEDDAPTGAGVNDVAVANADDNSIYEVAEQMPEFPNGGTAGLMNFIGKNLRYPTYCQEEGIQGKVIVAFVVNKDGSTSDFKVLWSANKYLDKEALRVLSNMPKWKPGKQKGVPVRVKYTVPINFKLS
;
A
#
# COMPACT_ATOMS: atom_id res chain seq x y z
N MET A 1 -26.96 55.45 -29.91
CA MET A 1 -26.22 56.40 -29.07
C MET A 1 -25.20 55.58 -28.28
N THR A 2 -23.94 55.49 -28.74
CA THR A 2 -22.78 56.37 -28.37
C THR A 2 -22.27 56.08 -26.94
N SER A 3 -20.99 55.79 -26.66
CA SER A 3 -19.74 55.87 -27.46
C SER A 3 -18.60 54.96 -26.93
N GLN A 4 -17.45 54.99 -27.62
CA GLN A 4 -16.09 54.52 -27.20
C GLN A 4 -15.67 55.16 -25.84
N THR A 5 -14.67 54.72 -25.05
CA THR A 5 -13.22 54.44 -25.26
C THR A 5 -12.68 53.54 -24.09
N SER A 6 -11.42 53.10 -23.94
CA SER A 6 -10.10 53.31 -24.61
C SER A 6 -9.19 52.05 -24.50
N ALA A 7 -7.88 52.17 -24.75
CA ALA A 7 -6.84 51.13 -24.60
C ALA A 7 -5.85 51.39 -23.44
N TYR A 8 -5.11 50.35 -22.99
CA TYR A 8 -3.70 50.49 -22.53
C TYR A 8 -2.94 49.15 -22.52
N ALA A 9 -1.60 49.20 -22.63
CA ALA A 9 -0.67 48.08 -22.60
C ALA A 9 0.57 48.40 -21.74
N PRO A 10 1.34 47.39 -21.30
CA PRO A 10 2.80 47.54 -21.21
C PRO A 10 3.53 46.29 -21.79
N ALA A 11 4.44 46.40 -22.75
CA ALA A 11 5.81 46.97 -22.68
C ALA A 11 6.87 45.97 -22.15
N GLN A 12 7.66 45.41 -23.07
CA GLN A 12 8.96 44.76 -22.79
C GLN A 12 10.11 45.77 -22.95
N PRO A 13 11.25 45.59 -22.25
CA PRO A 13 12.47 46.36 -22.50
C PRO A 13 13.37 45.69 -23.56
N GLU A 14 13.87 46.51 -24.50
CA GLU A 14 15.00 46.22 -25.40
C GLU A 14 16.36 46.37 -24.64
N ILE A 15 17.52 45.96 -25.18
CA ILE A 15 18.55 46.76 -25.92
C ILE A 15 19.89 45.94 -25.76
N PRO A 16 20.94 45.99 -26.62
CA PRO A 16 21.08 46.42 -28.03
C PRO A 16 21.67 45.34 -28.97
N SER A 17 21.63 45.62 -30.28
CA SER A 17 22.35 44.93 -31.35
C SER A 17 23.76 45.50 -31.61
N GLN A 18 24.65 44.72 -32.23
CA GLN A 18 25.85 45.21 -32.93
C GLN A 18 25.74 44.96 -34.44
N GLN A 19 26.12 45.96 -35.24
CA GLN A 19 26.23 45.87 -36.70
C GLN A 19 27.69 45.68 -37.12
N VAL A 20 27.93 44.93 -38.21
CA VAL A 20 29.12 45.10 -39.07
C VAL A 20 28.67 45.00 -40.53
N ASN A 21 29.19 45.89 -41.38
CA ASN A 21 28.81 46.12 -42.77
C ASN A 21 29.74 45.37 -43.76
N PRO A 22 29.32 44.98 -44.98
CA PRO A 22 30.15 44.19 -45.90
C PRO A 22 30.83 45.02 -47.03
N ASN A 23 31.75 44.33 -47.72
CA ASN A 23 32.40 44.67 -49.01
C ASN A 23 33.40 45.84 -49.07
N GLN A 24 34.61 45.55 -49.57
CA GLN A 24 35.09 46.11 -50.84
C GLN A 24 36.21 45.25 -51.47
N THR A 25 36.39 45.41 -52.79
CA THR A 25 37.22 44.57 -53.68
C THR A 25 38.21 45.44 -54.45
N SER A 26 39.30 44.82 -54.94
CA SER A 26 39.92 45.04 -56.28
C SER A 26 41.37 45.54 -56.34
N THR A 27 42.15 44.89 -57.22
CA THR A 27 43.23 45.42 -58.11
C THR A 27 44.51 46.03 -57.53
N ASP A 28 45.67 46.05 -58.21
CA ASP A 28 46.34 45.08 -59.11
C ASP A 28 47.76 45.59 -59.48
N ALA A 29 48.56 44.77 -60.19
CA ALA A 29 49.72 45.16 -61.04
C ALA A 29 51.07 45.62 -60.40
N ILE A 30 52.16 44.83 -60.59
CA ILE A 30 53.31 45.05 -61.54
C ILE A 30 54.60 45.54 -60.80
N HIS A 31 55.88 45.19 -61.12
CA HIS A 31 56.54 44.56 -62.29
C HIS A 31 57.78 43.66 -61.95
N SER A 32 58.36 43.02 -62.98
CA SER A 32 59.76 42.56 -63.28
C SER A 32 60.82 42.32 -62.16
N GLN A 33 61.45 41.13 -62.01
CA GLN A 33 62.39 40.35 -62.88
C GLN A 33 63.88 40.79 -62.83
N PRO A 34 64.91 39.93 -63.13
CA PRO A 34 64.87 38.66 -63.88
C PRO A 34 65.56 37.43 -63.21
N ALA A 35 65.70 36.34 -63.98
CA ALA A 35 65.99 34.97 -63.55
C ALA A 35 67.47 34.54 -63.59
N GLN A 36 67.78 33.41 -62.94
CA GLN A 36 68.80 32.45 -63.42
C GLN A 36 68.30 31.01 -63.30
N THR A 37 68.54 30.22 -64.35
CA THR A 37 68.41 28.75 -64.39
C THR A 37 69.78 28.11 -64.18
N PHE A 38 69.88 26.93 -63.56
CA PHE A 38 70.50 25.72 -64.13
C PHE A 38 70.56 24.54 -63.12
N GLN A 39 70.03 23.40 -63.57
CA GLN A 39 70.37 22.00 -63.21
C GLN A 39 70.21 21.48 -61.77
N THR A 40 69.48 20.37 -61.66
CA THR A 40 69.28 19.53 -60.47
C THR A 40 70.32 18.40 -60.35
N PRO A 41 70.90 18.19 -59.16
CA PRO A 41 71.36 16.88 -58.72
C PRO A 41 70.18 16.01 -58.21
N PRO A 42 70.29 14.67 -58.18
CA PRO A 42 69.20 13.80 -57.76
C PRO A 42 69.00 13.86 -56.23
N VAL A 43 67.77 14.09 -55.79
CA VAL A 43 67.37 13.93 -54.39
C VAL A 43 66.90 12.48 -54.16
N ALA A 44 67.35 11.89 -53.06
CA ALA A 44 67.09 10.50 -52.67
C ALA A 44 65.59 10.16 -52.63
N PRO A 45 65.21 8.86 -52.80
CA PRO A 45 63.81 8.43 -52.72
C PRO A 45 63.20 8.87 -51.38
N SER A 46 62.20 9.75 -51.44
CA SER A 46 61.45 10.16 -50.26
C SER A 46 60.66 8.97 -49.73
N TYR A 47 60.80 8.72 -48.42
CA TYR A 47 60.11 7.67 -47.71
C TYR A 47 58.60 7.80 -47.94
N GLN A 48 57.99 6.81 -48.60
CA GLN A 48 56.53 6.74 -48.69
C GLN A 48 56.00 6.55 -47.27
N VAL A 49 55.39 7.58 -46.69
CA VAL A 49 54.63 7.44 -45.44
C VAL A 49 53.50 6.45 -45.73
N PRO A 50 53.40 5.32 -45.00
CA PRO A 50 52.34 4.36 -45.25
C PRO A 50 50.99 5.05 -45.07
N THR A 51 50.16 5.02 -46.11
CA THR A 51 48.83 5.60 -46.07
C THR A 51 48.03 4.93 -44.96
N SER A 52 47.52 5.75 -44.03
CA SER A 52 46.71 5.28 -42.92
C SER A 52 45.58 4.38 -43.42
N THR A 53 45.67 3.09 -43.12
CA THR A 53 44.63 2.13 -43.49
C THR A 53 43.39 2.50 -42.71
N LYS A 54 42.36 2.99 -43.42
CA LYS A 54 41.08 3.38 -42.84
C LYS A 54 40.47 2.15 -42.15
N ARG A 55 40.61 2.04 -40.82
CA ARG A 55 40.03 0.92 -40.06
C ARG A 55 38.52 0.92 -40.28
N ASN A 56 37.99 -0.23 -40.70
CA ASN A 56 36.55 -0.42 -40.90
C ASN A 56 35.86 -0.56 -39.52
N ASN A 57 35.70 0.58 -38.84
CA ASN A 57 35.09 0.66 -37.51
C ASN A 57 33.62 0.19 -37.50
N THR A 58 32.97 0.00 -38.65
CA THR A 58 31.60 -0.50 -38.80
C THR A 58 31.34 -1.80 -38.04
N LEU A 59 32.29 -2.74 -38.02
CA LEU A 59 32.14 -3.99 -37.27
C LEU A 59 32.15 -3.74 -35.74
N ILE A 60 33.06 -2.90 -35.28
CA ILE A 60 33.19 -2.52 -33.85
C ILE A 60 31.94 -1.77 -33.40
N ILE A 61 31.42 -0.86 -34.23
CA ILE A 61 30.17 -0.14 -34.00
C ILE A 61 28.98 -1.11 -33.97
N GLY A 62 28.92 -2.09 -34.88
CA GLY A 62 27.88 -3.12 -34.89
C GLY A 62 27.89 -4.00 -33.62
N ILE A 63 29.08 -4.42 -33.17
CA ILE A 63 29.26 -5.16 -31.91
C ILE A 63 28.84 -4.31 -30.71
N ALA A 64 29.23 -3.03 -30.67
CA ALA A 64 28.85 -2.10 -29.60
C ALA A 64 27.33 -1.87 -29.54
N ILE A 65 26.66 -1.69 -30.69
CA ILE A 65 25.20 -1.58 -30.76
C ILE A 65 24.52 -2.88 -30.30
N GLY A 66 25.03 -4.04 -30.72
CA GLY A 66 24.52 -5.35 -30.28
C GLY A 66 24.67 -5.55 -28.76
N ALA A 67 25.81 -5.17 -28.18
CA ALA A 67 26.03 -5.23 -26.74
C ALA A 67 25.10 -4.28 -25.97
N ILE A 68 24.88 -3.05 -26.45
CA ILE A 68 23.93 -2.10 -25.85
C ILE A 68 22.50 -2.64 -25.92
N ALA A 69 22.09 -3.24 -27.05
CA ALA A 69 20.78 -3.86 -27.20
C ALA A 69 20.60 -5.05 -26.24
N LEU A 70 21.63 -5.89 -26.07
CA LEU A 70 21.61 -7.02 -25.14
C LEU A 70 21.51 -6.55 -23.68
N VAL A 71 22.29 -5.53 -23.28
CA VAL A 71 22.17 -4.90 -21.95
C VAL A 71 20.77 -4.30 -21.75
N GLY A 72 20.19 -3.67 -22.78
CA GLY A 72 18.83 -3.16 -22.75
C GLY A 72 17.77 -4.24 -22.55
N LEU A 73 17.93 -5.41 -23.19
CA LEU A 73 17.05 -6.57 -23.00
C LEU A 73 17.17 -7.18 -21.59
N ILE A 74 18.40 -7.34 -21.10
CA ILE A 74 18.67 -7.85 -19.74
C ILE A 74 18.09 -6.89 -18.69
N ALA A 75 18.35 -5.58 -18.84
CA ALA A 75 17.76 -4.56 -17.97
C ALA A 75 16.23 -4.57 -18.06
N GLY A 76 15.66 -4.70 -19.25
CA GLY A 76 14.22 -4.82 -19.47
C GLY A 76 13.61 -6.02 -18.72
N TYR A 77 14.27 -7.18 -18.79
CA TYR A 77 13.87 -8.38 -18.08
C TYR A 77 13.87 -8.19 -16.55
N PHE A 78 14.97 -7.69 -15.96
CA PHE A 78 15.06 -7.50 -14.51
C PHE A 78 14.21 -6.33 -13.97
N ILE A 79 14.02 -5.25 -14.73
CA ILE A 79 13.26 -4.07 -14.29
C ILE A 79 11.74 -4.27 -14.45
N TRP A 80 11.30 -4.93 -15.52
CA TRP A 80 9.86 -5.04 -15.84
C TRP A 80 9.31 -6.45 -15.68
N TYR A 81 9.99 -7.47 -16.25
CA TYR A 81 9.45 -8.82 -16.28
C TYR A 81 9.50 -9.51 -14.91
N VAL A 82 10.63 -9.44 -14.21
CA VAL A 82 10.78 -10.11 -12.90
C VAL A 82 9.77 -9.62 -11.86
N PRO A 83 9.54 -8.30 -11.64
CA PRO A 83 8.50 -7.82 -10.73
C PRO A 83 7.09 -8.19 -11.20
N TYR A 84 6.81 -8.16 -12.51
CA TYR A 84 5.53 -8.60 -13.06
C TYR A 84 5.26 -10.08 -12.82
N ALA A 85 6.27 -10.95 -13.01
CA ALA A 85 6.15 -12.38 -12.74
C ALA A 85 5.89 -12.65 -11.25
N LYS A 86 6.63 -11.97 -10.33
CA LYS A 86 6.37 -12.00 -8.88
C LYS A 86 4.92 -11.66 -8.56
N ASP A 87 4.38 -10.58 -9.16
CA ASP A 87 3.00 -10.13 -8.95
C ASP A 87 1.96 -11.08 -9.56
N ARG A 88 2.27 -11.69 -10.71
CA ARG A 88 1.39 -12.64 -11.41
C ARG A 88 1.26 -13.96 -10.65
N ASP A 89 2.36 -14.49 -10.14
CA ASP A 89 2.43 -15.85 -9.58
C ASP A 89 2.13 -15.89 -8.07
N ALA A 90 2.07 -14.74 -7.40
CA ALA A 90 1.72 -14.60 -5.99
C ALA A 90 0.24 -14.89 -5.69
N LEU A 91 -0.04 -15.40 -4.48
CA LEU A 91 -1.38 -15.74 -3.99
C LEU A 91 -2.31 -14.51 -4.01
N ARG A 92 -3.62 -14.72 -4.27
CA ARG A 92 -4.65 -13.69 -4.09
C ARG A 92 -5.45 -13.94 -2.82
N THR A 93 -5.49 -12.93 -1.95
CA THR A 93 -6.29 -12.95 -0.72
C THR A 93 -7.20 -11.73 -0.65
N TYR A 94 -8.24 -11.82 0.19
CA TYR A 94 -9.32 -10.84 0.27
C TYR A 94 -9.56 -10.42 1.71
N VAL A 95 -9.75 -9.11 1.93
CA VAL A 95 -9.91 -8.53 3.26
C VAL A 95 -11.32 -8.80 3.83
N VAL A 96 -11.41 -9.42 5.00
CA VAL A 96 -12.68 -9.72 5.69
C VAL A 96 -13.06 -8.71 6.80
N ALA A 97 -12.10 -7.92 7.27
CA ALA A 97 -12.33 -6.81 8.18
C ALA A 97 -12.90 -5.58 7.45
N ASN A 98 -13.63 -4.69 8.15
CA ASN A 98 -14.12 -3.45 7.55
C ASN A 98 -12.98 -2.59 6.97
N ASN A 99 -11.88 -2.50 7.70
CA ASN A 99 -10.62 -1.93 7.26
C ASN A 99 -9.49 -2.72 7.92
N VAL A 100 -8.51 -3.19 7.15
CA VAL A 100 -7.20 -3.62 7.67
C VAL A 100 -6.18 -2.51 7.44
N PHE A 101 -5.23 -2.33 8.37
CA PHE A 101 -4.15 -1.37 8.21
C PHE A 101 -3.00 -2.00 7.42
N LEU A 102 -2.66 -1.41 6.27
CA LEU A 102 -1.40 -1.68 5.58
C LEU A 102 -0.27 -0.98 6.33
N ARG A 103 0.82 -1.68 6.60
CA ARG A 103 1.95 -1.19 7.39
C ARG A 103 3.29 -1.36 6.68
N SER A 104 4.27 -0.52 6.99
CA SER A 104 5.65 -0.67 6.52
C SER A 104 6.45 -1.73 7.28
N SER A 105 5.93 -2.27 8.39
CA SER A 105 6.58 -3.34 9.17
C SER A 105 5.58 -4.26 9.87
N LYS A 106 6.03 -5.46 10.23
CA LYS A 106 5.30 -6.47 11.04
C LYS A 106 5.16 -6.06 12.52
N VAL A 107 4.70 -4.83 12.78
CA VAL A 107 4.54 -4.29 14.15
C VAL A 107 3.14 -3.69 14.31
N ALA A 108 2.35 -4.25 15.21
CA ALA A 108 1.02 -3.76 15.57
C ALA A 108 1.09 -2.61 16.60
N GLY A 109 -0.03 -1.93 16.86
CA GLY A 109 -0.15 -0.87 17.87
C GLY A 109 0.59 0.45 17.59
N VAL A 110 1.58 0.43 16.71
CA VAL A 110 2.35 1.61 16.27
C VAL A 110 1.56 2.37 15.21
N GLU A 111 1.41 3.69 15.35
CA GLU A 111 0.67 4.49 14.34
C GLU A 111 1.53 4.94 13.16
N TYR A 112 2.82 5.22 13.38
CA TYR A 112 3.70 5.80 12.34
C TYR A 112 4.05 4.83 11.20
N ASN A 113 3.87 3.51 11.40
CA ASN A 113 4.11 2.52 10.37
C ASN A 113 2.88 2.25 9.49
N ILE A 114 1.73 2.88 9.75
CA ILE A 114 0.51 2.71 8.94
C ILE A 114 0.67 3.50 7.63
N LEU A 115 0.71 2.78 6.51
CA LEU A 115 0.78 3.34 5.16
C LEU A 115 -0.60 3.73 4.64
N SER A 116 -1.60 2.87 4.85
CA SER A 116 -2.98 3.10 4.39
C SER A 116 -3.99 2.22 5.14
N LYS A 117 -5.28 2.41 4.85
CA LYS A 117 -6.34 1.45 5.17
C LYS A 117 -6.78 0.74 3.90
N VAL A 118 -7.04 -0.55 4.03
CA VAL A 118 -7.50 -1.41 2.95
C VAL A 118 -8.90 -1.92 3.32
N PRO A 119 -9.97 -1.56 2.58
CA PRO A 119 -11.34 -1.86 2.95
C PRO A 119 -11.72 -3.33 2.72
N TYR A 120 -12.81 -3.76 3.34
CA TYR A 120 -13.45 -5.07 3.10
C TYR A 120 -13.56 -5.39 1.60
N GLY A 121 -13.23 -6.62 1.22
CA GLY A 121 -13.36 -7.14 -0.14
C GLY A 121 -12.29 -6.67 -1.11
N SER A 122 -11.29 -5.89 -0.65
CA SER A 122 -10.11 -5.60 -1.47
C SER A 122 -9.32 -6.88 -1.74
N GLU A 123 -8.98 -7.12 -3.01
CA GLU A 123 -8.03 -8.15 -3.42
C GLU A 123 -6.59 -7.67 -3.14
N LEU A 124 -5.76 -8.56 -2.58
CA LEU A 124 -4.35 -8.33 -2.29
C LEU A 124 -3.50 -9.37 -3.00
N ILE A 125 -2.43 -8.91 -3.65
CA ILE A 125 -1.30 -9.75 -4.05
C ILE A 125 -0.57 -10.12 -2.75
N THR A 126 -0.43 -11.40 -2.44
CA THR A 126 0.13 -11.89 -1.18
C THR A 126 1.39 -12.71 -1.48
N TYR A 127 2.56 -12.19 -1.09
CA TYR A 127 3.86 -12.83 -1.33
C TYR A 127 4.21 -13.86 -0.26
N SER A 128 3.88 -13.56 1.00
CA SER A 128 4.06 -14.46 2.12
C SER A 128 2.93 -14.25 3.14
N LYS A 129 2.55 -15.32 3.86
CA LYS A 129 1.51 -15.29 4.90
C LYS A 129 1.89 -16.26 6.02
N ASP A 130 2.23 -15.72 7.18
CA ASP A 130 2.35 -16.47 8.43
C ASP A 130 1.07 -16.32 9.27
N THR A 131 1.05 -16.83 10.51
CA THR A 131 -0.15 -16.79 11.38
C THR A 131 -0.56 -15.38 11.81
N GLU A 132 0.38 -14.44 11.88
CA GLU A 132 0.15 -13.07 12.35
C GLU A 132 0.13 -12.06 11.21
N TRP A 133 1.05 -12.19 10.25
CA TRP A 133 1.37 -11.20 9.24
C TRP A 133 1.42 -11.78 7.83
N ALA A 134 0.87 -11.03 6.90
CA ALA A 134 1.01 -11.25 5.47
C ALA A 134 1.79 -10.10 4.83
N GLU A 135 2.79 -10.42 4.03
CA GLU A 135 3.45 -9.48 3.12
C GLU A 135 2.61 -9.39 1.84
N ILE A 136 2.12 -8.19 1.54
CA ILE A 136 1.16 -7.96 0.46
C ILE A 136 1.53 -6.75 -0.38
N LYS A 137 0.94 -6.69 -1.58
CA LYS A 137 0.87 -5.49 -2.43
C LYS A 137 -0.56 -5.16 -2.77
N VAL A 138 -0.92 -3.90 -2.62
CA VAL A 138 -2.24 -3.36 -2.95
C VAL A 138 -2.09 -1.93 -3.47
N ASN A 139 -2.79 -1.61 -4.56
CA ASN A 139 -2.70 -0.30 -5.24
C ASN A 139 -1.25 0.15 -5.54
N GLY A 140 -0.36 -0.80 -5.86
CA GLY A 140 1.07 -0.56 -6.13
C GLY A 140 1.96 -0.35 -4.91
N VAL A 141 1.40 -0.36 -3.68
CA VAL A 141 2.16 -0.22 -2.43
C VAL A 141 2.38 -1.58 -1.79
N GLU A 142 3.64 -1.92 -1.51
CA GLU A 142 4.05 -3.13 -0.78
C GLU A 142 4.09 -2.86 0.73
N GLY A 143 3.78 -3.88 1.55
CA GLY A 143 3.79 -3.77 3.00
C GLY A 143 3.19 -4.98 3.70
N PHE A 144 2.80 -4.80 4.96
CA PHE A 144 2.30 -5.86 5.83
C PHE A 144 0.89 -5.60 6.34
N VAL A 145 0.07 -6.63 6.41
CA VAL A 145 -1.28 -6.63 7.01
C VAL A 145 -1.42 -7.82 7.95
N ALA A 146 -2.40 -7.78 8.86
CA ALA A 146 -2.63 -8.89 9.78
C ALA A 146 -3.30 -10.09 9.06
N SER A 147 -2.65 -11.25 9.08
CA SER A 147 -3.08 -12.50 8.43
C SER A 147 -4.48 -12.99 8.80
N PRO A 148 -4.96 -12.88 10.07
CA PRO A 148 -6.30 -13.33 10.45
C PRO A 148 -7.45 -12.61 9.72
N TYR A 149 -7.19 -11.46 9.09
CA TYR A 149 -8.19 -10.73 8.31
C TYR A 149 -8.14 -11.02 6.81
N LEU A 150 -7.36 -12.01 6.36
CA LEU A 150 -7.21 -12.39 4.97
C LEU A 150 -7.75 -13.79 4.68
N LEU A 151 -8.69 -13.87 3.75
CA LEU A 151 -9.26 -15.11 3.22
C LEU A 151 -8.77 -15.38 1.79
N GLU A 152 -8.66 -16.65 1.41
CA GLU A 152 -8.52 -17.04 0.01
C GLU A 152 -9.85 -16.90 -0.74
N TRP A 153 -9.82 -16.91 -2.08
CA TRP A 153 -11.02 -16.69 -2.90
C TRP A 153 -12.21 -17.57 -2.52
N ASN A 154 -12.01 -18.86 -2.31
CA ASN A 154 -13.10 -19.80 -2.03
C ASN A 154 -13.79 -19.49 -0.69
N ASP A 155 -13.01 -19.22 0.36
CA ASP A 155 -13.52 -18.84 1.68
C ASP A 155 -14.17 -17.45 1.65
N PHE A 156 -13.56 -16.49 0.95
CA PHE A 156 -14.11 -15.15 0.79
C PHE A 156 -15.43 -15.17 0.02
N LYS A 157 -15.52 -15.96 -1.06
CA LYS A 157 -16.74 -16.16 -1.85
C LYS A 157 -17.82 -16.85 -1.01
N LEU A 158 -17.49 -17.94 -0.33
CA LEU A 158 -18.42 -18.67 0.55
C LEU A 158 -19.04 -17.73 1.59
N LEU A 159 -18.22 -16.88 2.20
CA LEU A 159 -18.71 -15.85 3.12
C LEU A 159 -19.49 -14.74 2.43
N ASN A 160 -19.02 -14.20 1.30
CA ASN A 160 -19.66 -13.05 0.66
C ASN A 160 -21.01 -13.41 -0.01
N ASP A 161 -21.19 -14.66 -0.42
CA ASP A 161 -22.45 -15.17 -1.00
C ASP A 161 -23.51 -15.52 0.07
N VAL A 162 -23.14 -15.54 1.37
CA VAL A 162 -24.08 -15.75 2.48
C VAL A 162 -24.98 -14.54 2.74
N TRP A 163 -24.63 -13.35 2.23
CA TRP A 163 -25.39 -12.12 2.47
C TRP A 163 -26.70 -12.11 1.65
N GLY A 164 -27.82 -12.46 2.29
CA GLY A 164 -29.15 -12.47 1.66
C GLY A 164 -29.80 -11.10 1.50
N SER A 165 -29.29 -10.06 2.16
CA SER A 165 -29.72 -8.67 1.97
C SER A 165 -28.56 -7.68 2.16
N ALA A 166 -28.71 -6.46 1.64
CA ALA A 166 -27.74 -5.38 1.84
C ALA A 166 -27.59 -5.05 3.34
N ASP A 167 -28.72 -4.94 4.05
CA ASP A 167 -28.81 -4.71 5.49
C ASP A 167 -27.96 -5.71 6.30
N THR A 168 -27.85 -6.98 5.88
CA THR A 168 -27.06 -8.00 6.60
C THR A 168 -25.58 -7.60 6.73
N LYS A 169 -25.00 -6.96 5.71
CA LYS A 169 -23.59 -6.55 5.71
C LYS A 169 -23.32 -5.36 6.65
N GLU A 170 -24.31 -4.48 6.82
CA GLU A 170 -24.29 -3.36 7.79
C GLU A 170 -24.64 -3.83 9.21
N TYR A 171 -25.46 -4.87 9.36
CA TYR A 171 -25.74 -5.48 10.65
C TYR A 171 -24.50 -6.19 11.21
N ILE A 172 -23.75 -6.89 10.35
CA ILE A 172 -22.55 -7.65 10.70
C ILE A 172 -21.29 -6.94 10.23
N GLU A 173 -20.94 -5.87 10.95
CA GLU A 173 -19.72 -5.09 10.75
C GLU A 173 -18.46 -5.79 11.29
N SER A 174 -18.59 -6.65 12.29
CA SER A 174 -17.46 -7.25 13.00
C SER A 174 -16.85 -8.43 12.23
N SER A 175 -15.53 -8.39 12.00
CA SER A 175 -14.76 -9.46 11.34
C SER A 175 -14.97 -10.81 11.99
N LYS A 176 -14.87 -10.91 13.33
CA LYS A 176 -15.03 -12.19 14.04
C LYS A 176 -16.42 -12.81 13.86
N CYS A 177 -17.48 -11.99 13.85
CA CYS A 177 -18.84 -12.47 13.58
C CYS A 177 -18.99 -13.00 12.15
N ARG A 178 -18.32 -12.38 11.17
CA ARG A 178 -18.26 -12.91 9.80
C ARG A 178 -17.48 -14.22 9.73
N LEU A 179 -16.35 -14.31 10.45
CA LEU A 179 -15.56 -15.53 10.55
C LEU A 179 -16.32 -16.67 11.25
N ALA A 180 -17.19 -16.38 12.23
CA ALA A 180 -18.09 -17.38 12.83
C ALA A 180 -19.10 -17.96 11.82
N ILE A 181 -19.67 -17.13 10.93
CA ILE A 181 -20.54 -17.62 9.85
C ILE A 181 -19.75 -18.48 8.86
N LEU A 182 -18.54 -18.04 8.49
CA LEU A 182 -17.65 -18.81 7.62
C LEU A 182 -17.27 -20.16 8.23
N ASP A 183 -16.88 -20.18 9.51
CA ASP A 183 -16.58 -21.43 10.24
C ASP A 183 -17.79 -22.36 10.23
N TYR A 184 -18.98 -21.85 10.55
CA TYR A 184 -20.21 -22.65 10.54
C TYR A 184 -20.51 -23.25 9.16
N CYS A 185 -20.41 -22.44 8.09
CA CYS A 185 -20.58 -22.93 6.73
C CYS A 185 -19.54 -24.00 6.36
N LYS A 186 -18.27 -23.82 6.71
CA LYS A 186 -17.20 -24.79 6.42
C LYS A 186 -17.37 -26.09 7.22
N ARG A 187 -17.65 -25.98 8.52
CA ARG A 187 -17.86 -27.10 9.44
C ARG A 187 -19.02 -28.00 9.01
N ASN A 188 -20.10 -27.40 8.52
CA ASN A 188 -21.28 -28.09 8.01
C ASN A 188 -21.26 -28.34 6.48
N GLN A 189 -20.17 -28.00 5.78
CA GLN A 189 -20.02 -28.17 4.33
C GLN A 189 -21.14 -27.49 3.50
N LEU A 190 -21.64 -26.35 3.99
CA LEU A 190 -22.74 -25.60 3.38
C LEU A 190 -22.27 -24.87 2.12
N THR A 191 -23.11 -24.85 1.08
CA THR A 191 -22.96 -23.98 -0.09
C THR A 191 -23.82 -22.72 0.08
N THR A 192 -23.27 -21.54 -0.21
CA THR A 192 -23.97 -20.24 -0.09
C THR A 192 -24.30 -19.67 -1.48
N GLY A 193 -25.02 -18.55 -1.52
CA GLY A 193 -25.49 -17.91 -2.75
C GLY A 193 -26.99 -18.06 -2.98
N ASN A 194 -27.48 -17.67 -4.17
CA ASN A 194 -28.90 -17.49 -4.46
C ASN A 194 -29.77 -18.71 -4.11
N ASP A 195 -29.34 -19.92 -4.48
CA ASP A 195 -30.05 -21.19 -4.21
C ASP A 195 -29.50 -21.91 -2.96
N GLY A 196 -28.48 -21.34 -2.31
CA GLY A 196 -27.76 -21.91 -1.18
C GLY A 196 -28.25 -21.39 0.17
N TRP A 197 -27.37 -21.51 1.17
CA TRP A 197 -27.55 -20.97 2.50
C TRP A 197 -27.27 -19.47 2.53
N GLN A 198 -28.23 -18.68 3.03
CA GLN A 198 -28.13 -17.24 3.18
C GLN A 198 -28.61 -16.76 4.55
N LEU A 199 -28.11 -15.57 4.93
CA LEU A 199 -28.45 -14.84 6.13
C LEU A 199 -29.21 -13.56 5.77
N TYR A 200 -30.39 -13.39 6.37
CA TYR A 200 -31.26 -12.25 6.18
C TYR A 200 -31.47 -11.52 7.49
N THR A 201 -31.06 -10.25 7.62
CA THR A 201 -31.40 -9.44 8.80
C THR A 201 -32.49 -8.42 8.51
N LEU A 202 -33.29 -8.10 9.52
CA LEU A 202 -33.99 -6.83 9.60
C LEU A 202 -33.02 -5.70 10.00
N GLN A 203 -33.47 -4.45 9.82
CA GLN A 203 -32.75 -3.24 10.23
C GLN A 203 -32.31 -3.27 11.69
N LYS A 204 -31.19 -2.58 11.99
CA LYS A 204 -30.40 -2.66 13.24
C LYS A 204 -31.19 -2.58 14.55
N ASN A 205 -32.31 -1.85 14.56
CA ASN A 205 -33.13 -1.58 15.74
C ASN A 205 -34.42 -2.42 15.82
N VAL A 206 -34.71 -3.25 14.82
CA VAL A 206 -35.89 -4.13 14.85
C VAL A 206 -35.52 -5.40 15.61
N LYS A 207 -36.27 -5.68 16.68
CA LYS A 207 -36.27 -6.97 17.36
C LYS A 207 -37.66 -7.61 17.23
N PRO A 208 -37.74 -8.91 16.95
CA PRO A 208 -36.65 -9.88 16.86
C PRO A 208 -35.94 -9.83 15.50
N ASN A 209 -34.89 -10.63 15.33
CA ASN A 209 -34.09 -10.66 14.10
C ASN A 209 -33.45 -12.05 13.92
N ASN A 210 -32.98 -12.40 12.72
CA ASN A 210 -32.25 -13.66 12.49
C ASN A 210 -30.79 -13.60 12.95
N VAL A 211 -30.37 -12.49 13.55
CA VAL A 211 -29.08 -12.33 14.22
C VAL A 211 -29.33 -11.72 15.59
N LEU A 212 -28.63 -12.21 16.60
CA LEU A 212 -28.71 -11.73 17.96
C LEU A 212 -27.32 -11.76 18.60
N PHE A 213 -27.03 -10.78 19.45
CA PHE A 213 -25.89 -10.78 20.37
C PHE A 213 -26.44 -11.05 21.77
N PRO A 214 -26.65 -12.32 22.17
CA PRO A 214 -27.12 -12.62 23.51
C PRO A 214 -26.03 -12.33 24.56
N ARG A 215 -26.42 -12.39 25.84
CA ARG A 215 -25.50 -12.41 26.97
C ARG A 215 -25.74 -13.69 27.76
N LEU A 216 -24.91 -14.68 27.52
CA LEU A 216 -25.04 -16.03 28.06
C LEU A 216 -24.16 -16.15 29.29
N ASN A 217 -24.76 -16.49 30.43
CA ASN A 217 -24.02 -16.72 31.67
C ASN A 217 -23.44 -18.15 31.68
N ASN A 218 -22.58 -18.45 30.70
CA ASN A 218 -22.06 -19.78 30.39
C ASN A 218 -20.60 -19.99 30.78
N GLY A 219 -20.03 -19.09 31.57
CA GLY A 219 -18.64 -19.16 32.05
C GLY A 219 -17.60 -18.53 31.11
N TYR A 220 -18.00 -18.03 29.94
CA TYR A 220 -17.18 -17.10 29.17
C TYR A 220 -17.37 -15.69 29.75
N GLU A 221 -16.31 -15.06 30.28
CA GLU A 221 -16.43 -13.87 31.14
C GLU A 221 -16.73 -12.56 30.37
N LYS A 222 -16.67 -12.58 29.03
CA LYS A 222 -16.73 -11.37 28.18
C LYS A 222 -17.84 -11.37 27.12
N PHE A 223 -19.10 -11.50 27.54
CA PHE A 223 -20.36 -10.97 26.95
C PHE A 223 -20.46 -10.73 25.41
N THR A 224 -19.85 -11.55 24.56
CA THR A 224 -19.72 -11.28 23.12
C THR A 224 -20.19 -12.48 22.31
N GLU A 225 -21.23 -13.16 22.79
CA GLU A 225 -21.83 -14.27 22.06
C GLU A 225 -22.54 -13.74 20.81
N PHE A 226 -22.51 -14.55 19.75
CA PHE A 226 -23.06 -14.23 18.45
C PHE A 226 -23.93 -15.39 17.99
N ALA A 227 -25.22 -15.14 17.79
CA ALA A 227 -26.19 -16.12 17.37
C ALA A 227 -26.85 -15.71 16.06
N PHE A 228 -27.07 -16.64 15.15
CA PHE A 228 -27.66 -16.37 13.84
C PHE A 228 -28.50 -17.55 13.31
N ILE A 229 -29.38 -17.27 12.35
CA ILE A 229 -30.13 -18.27 11.58
C ILE A 229 -29.74 -18.16 10.11
N LEU A 230 -29.18 -19.23 9.54
CA LEU A 230 -29.09 -19.38 8.09
C LEU A 230 -30.35 -20.07 7.56
N LYS A 231 -30.77 -19.69 6.36
CA LYS A 231 -31.84 -20.34 5.60
C LYS A 231 -31.27 -20.86 4.28
N ASN A 232 -31.58 -22.10 3.91
CA ASN A 232 -31.36 -22.60 2.57
C ASN A 232 -32.50 -22.16 1.64
N ASN A 233 -32.18 -21.53 0.52
CA ASN A 233 -33.21 -21.00 -0.38
C ASN A 233 -33.84 -22.07 -1.29
N ALA A 234 -33.15 -23.17 -1.59
CA ALA A 234 -33.73 -24.27 -2.34
C ALA A 234 -34.65 -25.15 -1.47
N THR A 235 -34.18 -25.58 -0.28
CA THR A 235 -34.93 -26.52 0.58
C THR A 235 -35.86 -25.84 1.59
N GLN A 236 -35.74 -24.53 1.79
CA GLN A 236 -36.38 -23.76 2.87
C GLN A 236 -35.94 -24.15 4.29
N GLU A 237 -35.00 -25.08 4.45
CA GLU A 237 -34.44 -25.49 5.74
C GLU A 237 -33.78 -24.29 6.46
N ARG A 238 -33.89 -24.25 7.79
CA ARG A 238 -33.32 -23.19 8.62
C ARG A 238 -32.51 -23.77 9.76
N ARG A 239 -31.31 -23.24 10.00
CA ARG A 239 -30.42 -23.66 11.08
C ARG A 239 -30.00 -22.47 11.91
N PHE A 240 -30.11 -22.63 13.22
CA PHE A 240 -29.66 -21.68 14.22
C PHE A 240 -28.30 -22.13 14.78
N ALA A 241 -27.38 -21.19 14.98
CA ALA A 241 -26.09 -21.45 15.62
C ALA A 241 -25.74 -20.35 16.65
N ILE A 242 -24.94 -20.72 17.65
CA ILE A 242 -24.33 -19.81 18.63
C ILE A 242 -22.81 -19.99 18.62
N TYR A 243 -22.10 -18.86 18.60
CA TYR A 243 -20.66 -18.77 18.76
C TYR A 243 -20.30 -17.86 19.94
N SER A 244 -19.17 -18.16 20.59
CA SER A 244 -18.37 -17.22 21.38
C SER A 244 -17.11 -16.86 20.58
N PHE A 245 -16.20 -16.10 21.18
CA PHE A 245 -14.90 -15.77 20.61
C PHE A 245 -13.80 -15.95 21.64
N ASP A 246 -12.64 -16.41 21.19
CA ASP A 246 -11.42 -16.39 21.99
C ASP A 246 -11.05 -14.93 22.36
N GLU A 247 -10.60 -14.72 23.59
CA GLU A 247 -10.43 -13.37 24.15
C GLU A 247 -9.19 -12.63 23.63
N GLU A 248 -8.16 -13.37 23.19
CA GLU A 248 -6.90 -12.81 22.73
C GLU A 248 -6.85 -12.75 21.19
N THR A 249 -7.30 -13.81 20.53
CA THR A 249 -7.18 -14.01 19.08
C THR A 249 -8.45 -13.65 18.29
N GLU A 250 -9.56 -13.37 18.98
CA GLU A 250 -10.90 -13.17 18.40
C GLU A 250 -11.42 -14.35 17.54
N GLN A 251 -10.78 -15.52 17.59
CA GLN A 251 -11.17 -16.70 16.80
C GLN A 251 -12.56 -17.21 17.22
N PRO A 252 -13.41 -17.64 16.26
CA PRO A 252 -14.76 -18.12 16.56
C PRO A 252 -14.72 -19.45 17.32
N ILE A 253 -15.47 -19.53 18.41
CA ILE A 253 -15.66 -20.74 19.22
C ILE A 253 -17.12 -21.19 19.07
N PHE A 254 -17.36 -22.27 18.35
CA PHE A 254 -18.69 -22.87 18.22
C PHE A 254 -19.22 -23.34 19.59
N LEU A 255 -20.45 -22.97 19.94
CA LEU A 255 -21.10 -23.34 21.21
C LEU A 255 -22.27 -24.30 21.06
N TYR A 256 -23.13 -24.09 20.06
CA TYR A 256 -24.44 -24.75 19.96
C TYR A 256 -25.04 -24.59 18.56
N GLU A 257 -25.82 -25.57 18.09
CA GLU A 257 -26.72 -25.41 16.95
C GLU A 257 -28.04 -26.16 17.14
N GLU A 258 -29.07 -25.74 16.41
CA GLU A 258 -30.31 -26.51 16.25
C GLU A 258 -31.00 -26.19 14.92
N ASN A 259 -31.94 -27.05 14.50
CA ASN A 259 -32.87 -26.70 13.42
C ASN A 259 -33.82 -25.60 13.91
N ALA A 260 -33.85 -24.47 13.20
CA ALA A 260 -34.77 -23.39 13.45
C ALA A 260 -36.15 -23.70 12.84
N PRO A 261 -37.25 -23.13 13.37
CA PRO A 261 -38.59 -23.29 12.78
C PRO A 261 -38.66 -22.77 11.33
N GLU A 262 -39.67 -23.19 10.58
CA GLU A 262 -39.90 -22.72 9.20
C GLU A 262 -40.05 -21.18 9.12
N ASP A 263 -40.70 -20.56 10.13
CA ASP A 263 -40.93 -19.13 10.22
C ASP A 263 -40.39 -18.48 11.52
N GLY A 264 -40.63 -17.19 11.70
CA GLY A 264 -40.18 -16.46 12.89
C GLY A 264 -38.68 -16.13 12.92
N GLN A 265 -38.24 -15.51 14.01
CA GLN A 265 -36.91 -14.92 14.19
C GLN A 265 -36.41 -15.13 15.63
N ILE A 266 -35.11 -14.97 15.89
CA ILE A 266 -34.54 -15.13 17.24
C ILE A 266 -35.14 -14.08 18.18
N LYS A 267 -35.97 -14.53 19.13
CA LYS A 267 -36.60 -13.69 20.16
C LYS A 267 -35.78 -13.66 21.44
N ASN A 268 -35.21 -14.80 21.83
CA ASN A 268 -34.33 -14.90 22.99
C ASN A 268 -33.41 -16.13 22.88
N VAL A 269 -32.26 -16.06 23.54
CA VAL A 269 -31.35 -17.19 23.74
C VAL A 269 -30.94 -17.17 25.21
N LYS A 270 -31.09 -18.29 25.90
CA LYS A 270 -30.67 -18.47 27.30
C LYS A 270 -29.74 -19.67 27.39
N TYR A 271 -28.82 -19.61 28.33
CA TYR A 271 -28.04 -20.75 28.78
C TYR A 271 -28.42 -21.11 30.23
N ASN A 272 -28.64 -22.38 30.50
CA ASN A 272 -28.97 -22.91 31.81
C ASN A 272 -27.76 -23.65 32.41
N ASN A 273 -26.99 -22.94 33.23
CA ASN A 273 -25.76 -23.47 33.82
C ASN A 273 -25.99 -24.73 34.69
N GLY A 274 -27.17 -24.87 35.31
CA GLY A 274 -27.50 -26.05 36.11
C GLY A 274 -27.75 -27.33 35.31
N ARG A 275 -27.83 -27.23 33.97
CA ARG A 275 -28.03 -28.38 33.07
C ARG A 275 -27.03 -28.45 31.90
N ASN A 276 -26.21 -27.40 31.71
CA ASN A 276 -25.40 -27.23 30.51
C ASN A 276 -26.24 -27.32 29.22
N GLU A 277 -27.38 -26.63 29.21
CA GLU A 277 -28.36 -26.60 28.12
C GLU A 277 -28.54 -25.18 27.60
N TYR A 278 -28.59 -25.00 26.27
CA TYR A 278 -29.08 -23.78 25.64
C TYR A 278 -30.58 -23.89 25.40
N SER A 279 -31.27 -22.76 25.38
CA SER A 279 -32.70 -22.67 25.08
C SER A 279 -32.95 -21.42 24.23
N VAL A 280 -33.43 -21.66 23.01
CA VAL A 280 -33.79 -20.63 22.06
C VAL A 280 -35.30 -20.40 22.13
N THR A 281 -35.72 -19.17 21.86
CA THR A 281 -37.13 -18.84 21.65
C THR A 281 -37.24 -18.03 20.38
N TYR A 282 -38.20 -18.36 19.53
CA TYR A 282 -38.45 -17.67 18.28
C TYR A 282 -39.72 -16.79 18.38
N THR A 283 -39.96 -15.92 17.40
CA THR A 283 -41.32 -15.42 17.12
C THR A 283 -42.11 -16.42 16.30
N GLY A 284 -43.44 -16.23 16.24
CA GLY A 284 -44.37 -17.19 15.64
C GLY A 284 -45.18 -17.92 16.71
N ASN A 285 -46.26 -18.58 16.27
CA ASN A 285 -47.23 -19.20 17.19
C ASN A 285 -46.82 -20.62 17.65
N ASN A 286 -45.87 -21.28 16.99
CA ASN A 286 -45.47 -22.67 17.27
C ASN A 286 -43.94 -22.85 17.20
N ALA A 287 -43.19 -22.41 18.22
CA ALA A 287 -41.73 -22.59 18.24
C ALA A 287 -41.11 -22.56 19.65
N VAL A 288 -41.24 -23.69 20.37
CA VAL A 288 -40.20 -24.10 21.33
C VAL A 288 -39.48 -25.29 20.72
N ALA A 289 -38.41 -25.03 19.97
CA ALA A 289 -37.44 -26.07 19.69
C ALA A 289 -36.74 -26.41 21.02
N GLN A 290 -36.91 -27.64 21.48
CA GLN A 290 -36.19 -28.20 22.63
C GLN A 290 -35.34 -29.36 22.12
N SER A 291 -34.27 -29.03 21.38
CA SER A 291 -33.22 -29.98 21.10
C SER A 291 -32.35 -30.16 22.36
N LYS A 292 -32.21 -31.41 22.82
CA LYS A 292 -31.44 -31.77 24.01
C LYS A 292 -30.09 -32.33 23.58
N GLU A 293 -29.11 -31.46 23.41
CA GLU A 293 -27.72 -31.90 23.22
C GLU A 293 -26.82 -31.30 24.30
N THR A 294 -26.13 -32.17 25.03
CA THR A 294 -25.21 -31.82 26.11
C THR A 294 -23.80 -31.66 25.52
N TYR A 295 -23.35 -30.42 25.38
CA TYR A 295 -22.05 -30.12 24.79
C TYR A 295 -20.94 -30.38 25.81
N THR A 296 -20.02 -31.30 25.46
CA THR A 296 -18.76 -31.48 26.19
C THR A 296 -17.69 -30.64 25.52
N GLN A 297 -17.03 -29.76 26.26
CA GLN A 297 -15.97 -28.90 25.71
C GLN A 297 -14.79 -29.75 25.25
N GLN A 298 -14.60 -29.90 23.94
CA GLN A 298 -13.36 -30.41 23.36
C GLN A 298 -12.50 -29.23 22.90
N GLN A 299 -11.46 -28.93 23.68
CA GLN A 299 -10.39 -28.04 23.25
C GLN A 299 -9.58 -28.73 22.14
N ASN A 300 -9.98 -28.54 20.89
CA ASN A 300 -9.14 -28.95 19.76
C ASN A 300 -8.00 -27.95 19.58
N GLN A 301 -6.81 -28.37 19.99
CA GLN A 301 -5.56 -27.74 19.59
C GLN A 301 -5.46 -27.80 18.06
N ASN A 302 -5.72 -26.68 17.39
CA ASN A 302 -5.50 -26.57 15.95
C ASN A 302 -3.99 -26.57 15.68
N THR A 303 -3.43 -27.75 15.46
CA THR A 303 -2.12 -27.89 14.85
C THR A 303 -2.21 -27.33 13.43
N VAL A 304 -1.75 -26.09 13.25
CA VAL A 304 -1.61 -25.49 11.92
C VAL A 304 -0.69 -26.41 11.11
N LYS A 305 -1.23 -27.02 10.04
CA LYS A 305 -0.39 -27.69 9.07
C LYS A 305 0.44 -26.62 8.37
N GLU A 306 1.73 -26.56 8.69
CA GLU A 306 2.69 -25.83 7.87
C GLU A 306 2.53 -26.25 6.41
N ILE A 307 2.33 -25.25 5.54
CA ILE A 307 2.46 -25.47 4.10
C ILE A 307 3.95 -25.66 3.86
N PRO A 308 4.40 -26.83 3.36
CA PRO A 308 5.82 -27.06 3.15
C PRO A 308 6.34 -26.06 2.12
N TYR A 309 7.47 -25.42 2.46
CA TYR A 309 8.22 -24.58 1.54
C TYR A 309 8.51 -25.36 0.26
N VAL A 310 7.97 -24.89 -0.86
CA VAL A 310 8.31 -25.40 -2.19
C VAL A 310 9.51 -24.58 -2.68
N PRO A 311 10.75 -25.14 -2.68
CA PRO A 311 11.85 -24.47 -3.34
C PRO A 311 11.50 -24.32 -4.82
N VAL A 312 11.68 -23.11 -5.35
CA VAL A 312 11.59 -22.86 -6.80
C VAL A 312 12.66 -23.72 -7.46
N VAL A 313 12.24 -24.69 -8.26
CA VAL A 313 13.16 -25.55 -9.01
C VAL A 313 13.81 -24.69 -10.08
N GLU A 314 15.09 -24.39 -9.89
CA GLU A 314 15.88 -23.56 -10.79
C GLU A 314 16.08 -24.34 -12.10
N ALA A 315 15.34 -23.95 -13.14
CA ALA A 315 15.41 -24.60 -14.45
C ALA A 315 16.77 -24.34 -15.09
N GLU A 316 17.45 -25.42 -15.49
CA GLU A 316 18.82 -25.41 -16.00
C GLU A 316 18.97 -24.48 -17.21
N ALA A 317 19.67 -23.36 -17.03
CA ALA A 317 20.14 -22.53 -18.14
C ALA A 317 21.43 -23.14 -18.71
N GLU A 318 21.40 -23.56 -19.98
CA GLU A 318 22.55 -24.18 -20.65
C GLU A 318 23.79 -23.29 -20.63
N LYS A 319 24.92 -23.88 -20.24
CA LYS A 319 26.17 -23.19 -19.96
C LYS A 319 26.95 -22.89 -21.25
N LEU A 320 26.70 -21.73 -21.85
CA LEU A 320 27.56 -21.19 -22.91
C LEU A 320 28.91 -20.77 -22.34
N VAL A 321 29.94 -21.59 -22.61
CA VAL A 321 31.34 -21.30 -22.27
C VAL A 321 31.91 -20.30 -23.29
N ILE A 322 32.37 -19.15 -22.81
CA ILE A 322 33.28 -18.27 -23.54
C ILE A 322 34.58 -18.23 -22.73
N ALA A 323 35.70 -18.49 -23.39
CA ALA A 323 37.01 -18.59 -22.77
C ALA A 323 37.51 -17.23 -22.24
N GLU A 324 38.31 -17.28 -21.19
CA GLU A 324 39.11 -16.16 -20.71
C GLU A 324 40.17 -15.78 -21.76
N ASP A 325 40.40 -14.48 -21.95
CA ASP A 325 41.61 -13.95 -22.61
C ASP A 325 42.05 -12.69 -21.86
N ASP A 326 43.37 -12.48 -21.80
CA ASP A 326 44.04 -11.66 -20.79
C ASP A 326 43.95 -10.15 -21.08
N ALA A 327 43.75 -9.35 -20.02
CA ALA A 327 44.04 -7.92 -20.03
C ALA A 327 44.58 -7.44 -18.67
N PRO A 328 45.58 -6.53 -18.64
CA PRO A 328 46.54 -6.47 -17.55
C PRO A 328 46.14 -5.59 -16.35
N THR A 329 46.69 -5.94 -15.20
CA THR A 329 46.70 -5.12 -13.98
C THR A 329 47.64 -3.91 -14.08
N GLY A 330 47.19 -2.76 -13.59
CA GLY A 330 48.08 -1.78 -12.92
C GLY A 330 48.14 -0.35 -13.49
N ALA A 331 47.38 0.56 -12.90
CA ALA A 331 47.81 1.92 -12.52
C ALA A 331 46.76 2.53 -11.58
N GLY A 332 47.19 3.18 -10.50
CA GLY A 332 46.29 3.71 -9.45
C GLY A 332 46.04 5.22 -9.53
N VAL A 333 45.34 5.72 -8.49
CA VAL A 333 45.01 7.13 -8.13
C VAL A 333 44.18 7.91 -9.17
N ASN A 334 43.01 8.47 -8.81
CA ASN A 334 42.85 9.48 -7.77
C ASN A 334 41.47 9.44 -7.07
N ASP A 335 41.45 9.84 -5.80
CA ASP A 335 40.24 10.32 -5.13
C ASP A 335 39.67 11.56 -5.85
N VAL A 336 38.40 11.50 -6.26
CA VAL A 336 37.59 12.71 -6.44
C VAL A 336 36.23 12.46 -5.80
N ALA A 337 36.05 13.03 -4.62
CA ALA A 337 34.73 13.14 -4.00
C ALA A 337 33.85 14.08 -4.84
N VAL A 338 32.99 13.52 -5.70
CA VAL A 338 31.97 14.29 -6.41
C VAL A 338 30.73 14.40 -5.52
N ALA A 339 30.69 15.47 -4.73
CA ALA A 339 29.47 15.90 -4.05
C ALA A 339 28.46 16.42 -5.10
N ASN A 340 27.63 15.54 -5.65
CA ASN A 340 26.49 15.93 -6.47
C ASN A 340 25.41 16.57 -5.58
N ALA A 341 25.39 17.90 -5.53
CA ALA A 341 24.50 18.68 -4.67
C ALA A 341 23.01 18.62 -5.09
N ASP A 342 22.75 18.25 -6.36
CA ASP A 342 21.45 18.43 -7.02
C ASP A 342 20.61 17.15 -7.20
N ASP A 343 20.81 16.15 -6.36
CA ASP A 343 19.72 15.17 -6.18
C ASP A 343 18.56 15.84 -5.41
N ASN A 344 17.46 16.09 -6.13
CA ASN A 344 16.21 16.63 -5.60
C ASN A 344 15.19 15.53 -5.28
N SER A 345 15.62 14.25 -5.25
CA SER A 345 14.79 13.14 -4.82
C SER A 345 14.26 13.36 -3.39
N ILE A 346 13.02 12.95 -3.18
CA ILE A 346 12.36 12.97 -1.88
C ILE A 346 12.36 11.54 -1.36
N TYR A 347 13.11 11.29 -0.29
CA TYR A 347 13.20 10.00 0.35
C TYR A 347 11.94 9.76 1.21
N GLU A 348 11.36 8.56 1.14
CA GLU A 348 10.34 8.14 2.11
C GLU A 348 10.96 7.55 3.38
N VAL A 349 12.16 6.95 3.25
CA VAL A 349 12.99 6.47 4.35
C VAL A 349 14.42 6.93 4.11
N ALA A 350 15.05 7.51 5.13
CA ALA A 350 16.46 7.92 5.12
C ALA A 350 17.23 7.23 6.26
N GLU A 351 18.53 6.98 6.08
CA GLU A 351 19.42 6.42 7.11
C GLU A 351 19.29 7.16 8.45
N GLN A 352 19.22 8.50 8.40
CA GLN A 352 18.79 9.33 9.51
C GLN A 352 17.50 10.06 9.13
N MET A 353 16.41 9.80 9.85
CA MET A 353 15.14 10.52 9.66
C MET A 353 15.19 11.95 10.21
N PRO A 354 14.39 12.89 9.67
CA PRO A 354 14.28 14.24 10.21
C PRO A 354 13.78 14.26 11.66
N GLU A 355 14.25 15.23 12.44
CA GLU A 355 13.91 15.38 13.85
C GLU A 355 13.40 16.79 14.15
N PHE A 356 12.20 16.90 14.73
CA PHE A 356 11.68 18.18 15.23
C PHE A 356 12.55 18.71 16.38
N PRO A 357 12.83 20.03 16.46
CA PRO A 357 13.72 20.57 17.49
C PRO A 357 13.18 20.36 18.91
N ASN A 358 14.08 20.28 19.89
CA ASN A 358 13.75 20.20 21.31
C ASN A 358 12.87 19.00 21.71
N GLY A 359 13.22 17.79 21.21
CA GLY A 359 12.65 16.53 21.68
C GLY A 359 11.96 15.67 20.61
N GLY A 360 12.28 15.86 19.33
CA GLY A 360 11.78 15.01 18.24
C GLY A 360 10.26 14.86 18.24
N THR A 361 9.77 13.64 18.08
CA THR A 361 8.33 13.33 18.04
C THR A 361 7.58 13.83 19.28
N ALA A 362 8.18 13.80 20.48
CA ALA A 362 7.54 14.31 21.69
C ALA A 362 7.48 15.85 21.69
N GLY A 363 8.55 16.52 21.24
CA GLY A 363 8.58 17.97 21.04
C GLY A 363 7.54 18.45 20.02
N LEU A 364 7.38 17.70 18.92
CA LEU A 364 6.37 17.94 17.88
C LEU A 364 4.94 17.83 18.43
N MET A 365 4.62 16.76 19.16
CA MET A 365 3.27 16.59 19.73
C MET A 365 2.94 17.66 20.77
N ASN A 366 3.93 18.10 21.56
CA ASN A 366 3.79 19.22 22.50
C ASN A 366 3.58 20.55 21.76
N PHE A 367 4.33 20.81 20.68
CA PHE A 367 4.13 21.98 19.82
C PHE A 367 2.72 21.99 19.21
N ILE A 368 2.27 20.86 18.66
CA ILE A 368 0.92 20.74 18.10
C ILE A 368 -0.11 21.00 19.19
N GLY A 369 -0.08 20.29 20.32
CA GLY A 369 -1.05 20.45 21.40
C GLY A 369 -1.14 21.89 21.95
N LYS A 370 -0.03 22.63 21.99
CA LYS A 370 -0.01 24.05 22.40
C LYS A 370 -0.55 25.03 21.37
N ASN A 371 -0.47 24.69 20.08
CA ASN A 371 -0.84 25.60 18.99
C ASN A 371 -2.16 25.24 18.31
N LEU A 372 -2.69 24.04 18.57
CA LEU A 372 -3.96 23.53 18.04
C LEU A 372 -5.15 24.26 18.68
N ARG A 373 -6.03 24.78 17.84
CA ARG A 373 -7.28 25.44 18.23
C ARG A 373 -8.43 24.67 17.61
N TYR A 374 -9.25 24.03 18.43
CA TYR A 374 -10.42 23.32 17.93
C TYR A 374 -11.34 24.30 17.17
N PRO A 375 -11.70 24.05 15.90
CA PRO A 375 -12.61 24.93 15.17
C PRO A 375 -13.98 24.97 15.83
N THR A 376 -14.51 26.16 16.12
CA THR A 376 -15.77 26.36 16.88
C THR A 376 -16.94 25.55 16.32
N TYR A 377 -17.14 25.59 14.99
CA TYR A 377 -18.14 24.77 14.30
C TYR A 377 -18.01 23.26 14.60
N CYS A 378 -16.78 22.74 14.69
CA CYS A 378 -16.56 21.34 15.03
C CYS A 378 -16.72 21.04 16.53
N GLN A 379 -16.67 22.04 17.41
CA GLN A 379 -17.02 21.90 18.82
C GLN A 379 -18.55 21.86 18.98
N GLU A 380 -19.26 22.80 18.35
CA GLU A 380 -20.72 22.92 18.37
C GLU A 380 -21.41 21.67 17.81
N GLU A 381 -20.93 21.16 16.67
CA GLU A 381 -21.48 19.97 16.00
C GLU A 381 -20.93 18.63 16.54
N GLY A 382 -20.11 18.63 17.61
CA GLY A 382 -19.54 17.41 18.18
C GLY A 382 -18.55 16.66 17.26
N ILE A 383 -18.03 17.30 16.21
CA ILE A 383 -17.22 16.68 15.16
C ILE A 383 -15.81 16.40 15.69
N GLN A 384 -15.50 15.12 15.88
CA GLN A 384 -14.19 14.60 16.32
C GLN A 384 -13.52 13.75 15.22
N GLY A 385 -12.21 13.53 15.34
CA GLY A 385 -11.52 12.55 14.51
C GLY A 385 -10.03 12.80 14.31
N LYS A 386 -9.40 11.94 13.52
CA LYS A 386 -7.97 12.01 13.17
C LYS A 386 -7.79 12.68 11.80
N VAL A 387 -6.93 13.69 11.74
CA VAL A 387 -6.41 14.24 10.49
C VAL A 387 -4.97 13.75 10.32
N ILE A 388 -4.60 13.27 9.12
CA ILE A 388 -3.22 12.87 8.81
C ILE A 388 -2.69 13.78 7.72
N VAL A 389 -1.55 14.43 7.98
CA VAL A 389 -0.89 15.34 7.03
C VAL A 389 0.52 14.82 6.74
N ALA A 390 0.85 14.69 5.46
CA ALA A 390 2.21 14.50 4.99
C ALA A 390 2.82 15.83 4.52
N PHE A 391 4.13 15.98 4.65
CA PHE A 391 4.91 17.12 4.16
C PHE A 391 6.35 16.69 3.91
N VAL A 392 7.15 17.54 3.26
CA VAL A 392 8.57 17.29 3.00
C VAL A 392 9.41 18.18 3.91
N VAL A 393 10.30 17.57 4.68
CA VAL A 393 11.41 18.26 5.36
C VAL A 393 12.56 18.40 4.37
N ASN A 394 13.00 19.63 4.11
CA ASN A 394 14.05 19.94 3.16
C ASN A 394 15.45 19.84 3.77
N LYS A 395 16.48 19.86 2.91
CA LYS A 395 17.91 19.81 3.27
C LYS A 395 18.33 20.89 4.28
N ASP A 396 17.63 22.03 4.31
CA ASP A 396 17.87 23.17 5.22
C ASP A 396 17.03 23.13 6.51
N GLY A 397 16.22 22.08 6.71
CA GLY A 397 15.29 21.96 7.83
C GLY A 397 13.94 22.68 7.66
N SER A 398 13.69 23.38 6.55
CA SER A 398 12.37 23.93 6.24
C SER A 398 11.36 22.83 5.90
N THR A 399 10.07 23.11 6.07
CA THR A 399 8.97 22.20 5.73
C THR A 399 8.17 22.74 4.54
N SER A 400 7.76 21.85 3.63
CA SER A 400 7.08 22.19 2.37
C SER A 400 6.11 21.07 1.95
N ASP A 401 5.36 21.26 0.86
CA ASP A 401 4.54 20.20 0.23
C ASP A 401 3.50 19.55 1.16
N PHE A 402 2.86 20.33 2.05
CA PHE A 402 1.82 19.86 2.96
C PHE A 402 0.59 19.32 2.22
N LYS A 403 0.22 18.06 2.46
CA LYS A 403 -0.91 17.35 1.87
C LYS A 403 -1.67 16.57 2.94
N VAL A 404 -2.98 16.73 3.00
CA VAL A 404 -3.85 15.91 3.85
C VAL A 404 -3.98 14.53 3.20
N LEU A 405 -3.53 13.48 3.88
CA LEU A 405 -3.67 12.09 3.45
C LEU A 405 -4.95 11.44 4.00
N TRP A 406 -5.40 11.89 5.17
CA TRP A 406 -6.65 11.44 5.78
C TRP A 406 -7.38 12.62 6.40
N SER A 407 -8.62 12.85 5.97
CA SER A 407 -9.51 13.87 6.52
C SER A 407 -10.48 13.23 7.51
N ALA A 408 -10.62 13.83 8.69
CA ALA A 408 -11.80 13.62 9.53
C ALA A 408 -12.91 14.62 9.17
N ASN A 409 -12.52 15.88 8.89
CA ASN A 409 -13.41 16.93 8.45
C ASN A 409 -12.59 18.12 7.90
N LYS A 410 -13.04 18.74 6.81
CA LYS A 410 -12.40 19.89 6.15
C LYS A 410 -12.01 21.06 7.06
N TYR A 411 -12.73 21.30 8.15
CA TYR A 411 -12.42 22.37 9.11
C TYR A 411 -11.26 21.97 10.05
N LEU A 412 -11.22 20.69 10.46
CA LEU A 412 -10.11 20.12 11.21
C LEU A 412 -8.84 20.06 10.35
N ASP A 413 -8.98 19.73 9.06
CA ASP A 413 -7.89 19.72 8.09
C ASP A 413 -7.25 21.10 7.93
N LYS A 414 -8.07 22.14 7.79
CA LYS A 414 -7.59 23.53 7.68
C LYS A 414 -6.79 23.96 8.90
N GLU A 415 -7.21 23.56 10.09
CA GLU A 415 -6.50 23.84 11.33
C GLU A 415 -5.20 23.02 11.45
N ALA A 416 -5.23 21.73 11.11
CA ALA A 416 -4.04 20.88 11.07
C ALA A 416 -2.96 21.46 10.14
N LEU A 417 -3.35 21.87 8.93
CA LEU A 417 -2.46 22.54 7.99
C LEU A 417 -1.93 23.87 8.55
N ARG A 418 -2.78 24.69 9.19
CA ARG A 418 -2.34 25.94 9.85
C ARG A 418 -1.28 25.70 10.92
N VAL A 419 -1.47 24.73 11.81
CA VAL A 419 -0.50 24.43 12.88
C VAL A 419 0.82 23.92 12.29
N LEU A 420 0.76 22.98 11.36
CA LEU A 420 1.95 22.36 10.76
C LEU A 420 2.74 23.33 9.88
N SER A 421 2.08 24.28 9.22
CA SER A 421 2.76 25.32 8.42
C SER A 421 3.54 26.34 9.26
N ASN A 422 3.28 26.40 10.57
CA ASN A 422 3.95 27.31 11.51
C ASN A 422 5.06 26.60 12.34
N MET A 423 5.47 25.39 11.96
CA MET A 423 6.54 24.67 12.66
C MET A 423 7.90 25.38 12.55
N PRO A 424 8.74 25.33 13.59
CA PRO A 424 10.15 25.74 13.51
C PRO A 424 10.94 24.83 12.55
N LYS A 425 12.14 25.26 12.14
CA LYS A 425 13.05 24.43 11.34
C LYS A 425 13.41 23.13 12.07
N TRP A 426 13.35 22.03 11.33
CA TRP A 426 13.71 20.68 11.75
C TRP A 426 15.21 20.44 11.60
N LYS A 427 15.74 19.41 12.28
CA LYS A 427 16.99 18.78 11.83
C LYS A 427 16.66 17.98 10.56
N PRO A 428 17.36 18.20 9.43
CA PRO A 428 17.08 17.48 8.19
C PRO A 428 17.46 16.00 8.34
N GLY A 429 16.81 15.14 7.54
CA GLY A 429 17.25 13.76 7.39
C GLY A 429 18.57 13.67 6.62
N LYS A 430 19.30 12.56 6.77
CA LYS A 430 20.59 12.34 6.10
C LYS A 430 20.69 10.97 5.43
N GLN A 431 21.47 10.94 4.36
CA GLN A 431 21.93 9.76 3.64
C GLN A 431 23.43 9.89 3.46
N LYS A 432 24.22 8.90 3.90
CA LYS A 432 25.70 8.89 3.85
C LYS A 432 26.31 10.17 4.43
N GLY A 433 25.71 10.70 5.51
CA GLY A 433 26.08 11.95 6.17
C GLY A 433 25.63 13.24 5.49
N VAL A 434 25.10 13.18 4.26
CA VAL A 434 24.62 14.34 3.48
C VAL A 434 23.14 14.63 3.78
N PRO A 435 22.72 15.89 4.03
CA PRO A 435 21.31 16.24 4.19
C PRO A 435 20.47 15.97 2.93
N VAL A 436 19.32 15.32 3.09
CA VAL A 436 18.38 14.97 2.01
C VAL A 436 16.97 15.47 2.28
N ARG A 437 16.14 15.59 1.23
CA ARG A 437 14.70 15.89 1.38
C ARG A 437 13.99 14.60 1.80
N VAL A 438 13.18 14.66 2.86
CA VAL A 438 12.47 13.47 3.38
C VAL A 438 10.99 13.77 3.58
N LYS A 439 10.14 12.86 3.09
CA LYS A 439 8.70 12.89 3.31
C LYS A 439 8.39 12.43 4.74
N TYR A 440 7.65 13.24 5.49
CA TYR A 440 7.28 13.01 6.88
C TYR A 440 5.77 13.09 7.03
N THR A 441 5.18 12.26 7.90
CA THR A 441 3.73 12.18 8.09
C THR A 441 3.36 12.31 9.57
N VAL A 442 2.34 13.11 9.88
CA VAL A 442 1.90 13.41 11.25
C VAL A 442 0.39 13.16 11.40
N PRO A 443 -0.03 12.27 12.31
CA PRO A 443 -1.42 12.17 12.75
C PRO A 443 -1.73 13.21 13.85
N ILE A 444 -2.81 13.96 13.68
CA ILE A 444 -3.36 14.91 14.66
C ILE A 444 -4.75 14.42 15.07
N ASN A 445 -4.94 14.14 16.36
CA ASN A 445 -6.20 13.67 16.91
C ASN A 445 -6.99 14.83 17.51
N PHE A 446 -8.12 15.18 16.90
CA PHE A 446 -9.10 16.11 17.46
C PHE A 446 -10.11 15.33 18.30
N LYS A 447 -10.11 15.59 19.60
CA LYS A 447 -11.09 15.07 20.57
C LYS A 447 -11.64 16.25 21.37
N LEU A 448 -12.95 16.26 21.61
CA LEU A 448 -13.56 17.13 22.61
C LEU A 448 -13.38 16.42 23.95
N SER A 449 -12.84 17.16 24.92
CA SER A 449 -12.55 16.74 26.29
C SER A 449 -13.62 17.21 27.26
#